data_AF-A0A8K0TVF6-F1
#
_entry.id   AF-A0A8K0TVF6-F1
#
_cell.length_a   1.000
_cell.length_b   1.000
_cell.length_c   1.000
_cell.angle_alpha   90.00
_cell.angle_beta   90.00
_cell.angle_gamma   90.00
#
_symmetry.space_group_name_H-M   'P 1'
#
loop_
_entity.id
_entity.type
_entity.pdbx_description
1 polymer ?
#
loop_
_entity_poly.entity_id
_entity_poly.type
_entity_poly.pdbx_seq_one_letter_code
_entity_poly.pdbx_strand_id
1 'polypeptide(L)'
;PFATNDDVDRLMTARHMAMQAASTVDEVIAMVPQDYRHVLAEPLKGVASTATKLLNARATLSKWEGHKANGTFPPHIVVKLPNVQTTKGFRESREGLACRANFTQKHDAYLGACLNDSISTKKDEVSFLQRALLPEALFQEFKHLIVARHQEVKAVSKIPVFSMDGGEVMLTGWEENQAANKLGTEVLTDLVVYCHRIISIVEARDQIEASKKAKKVAVAKAADTEMADLTKPGPSIQSLVDKAVSAAIK
;
A
#
# COMPACT_ATOMS: atom_id res chain seq x y z
N PRO A 1 18.04 -9.73 42.53
CA PRO A 1 17.16 -8.56 42.32
C PRO A 1 16.20 -8.82 41.16
N PHE A 2 14.94 -9.09 41.47
CA PHE A 2 13.90 -9.23 40.44
C PHE A 2 13.71 -7.88 39.76
N ALA A 3 13.77 -7.84 38.43
CA ALA A 3 13.46 -6.62 37.67
C ALA A 3 12.07 -6.13 38.06
N THR A 4 11.94 -4.84 38.35
CA THR A 4 10.63 -4.24 38.63
C THR A 4 9.80 -4.21 37.35
N ASN A 5 8.46 -4.16 37.43
CA ASN A 5 7.61 -4.03 36.22
C ASN A 5 8.03 -2.83 35.36
N ASP A 6 8.46 -1.74 35.99
CA ASP A 6 8.99 -0.54 35.33
C ASP A 6 10.24 -0.84 34.48
N ASP A 7 11.11 -1.75 34.92
CA ASP A 7 12.32 -2.11 34.17
C ASP A 7 11.99 -2.93 32.92
N VAL A 8 10.99 -3.81 33.00
CA VAL A 8 10.51 -4.61 31.87
C VAL A 8 9.89 -3.70 30.80
N ASP A 9 9.06 -2.76 31.20
CA ASP A 9 8.42 -1.79 30.30
C ASP A 9 9.44 -0.87 29.63
N ARG A 10 10.47 -0.44 30.35
CA ARG A 10 11.58 0.34 29.79
C ARG A 10 12.35 -0.42 28.72
N LEU A 11 12.70 -1.69 28.99
CA LEU A 11 13.42 -2.52 28.04
C LEU A 11 12.59 -2.81 26.78
N MET A 12 11.30 -3.09 26.94
CA MET A 12 10.38 -3.25 25.82
C MET A 12 10.30 -1.96 24.99
N THR A 13 10.12 -0.81 25.64
CA THR A 13 10.06 0.49 24.96
C THR A 13 11.34 0.79 24.19
N ALA A 14 12.52 0.54 24.79
CA ALA A 14 13.80 0.77 24.14
C ALA A 14 13.96 -0.08 22.86
N ARG A 15 13.53 -1.36 22.92
CA ARG A 15 13.54 -2.25 21.76
C ARG A 15 12.57 -1.79 20.68
N HIS A 16 11.38 -1.33 21.05
CA HIS A 16 10.40 -0.77 20.12
C HIS A 16 10.90 0.52 19.46
N MET A 17 11.56 1.40 20.22
CA MET A 17 12.21 2.60 19.69
C MET A 17 13.32 2.27 18.70
N ALA A 18 14.17 1.29 19.01
CA ALA A 18 15.21 0.83 18.09
C ALA A 18 14.59 0.33 16.78
N MET A 19 13.48 -0.41 16.83
CA MET A 19 12.78 -0.87 15.62
C MET A 19 12.25 0.27 14.74
N GLN A 20 11.91 1.42 15.33
CA GLN A 20 11.48 2.58 14.54
C GLN A 20 12.59 3.18 13.67
N ALA A 21 13.86 2.92 13.99
CA ALA A 21 14.99 3.38 13.17
C ALA A 21 15.16 2.59 11.87
N ALA A 22 14.61 1.36 11.79
CA ALA A 22 14.71 0.54 10.58
C ALA A 22 14.00 1.21 9.40
N SER A 23 14.70 1.37 8.30
CA SER A 23 14.26 2.07 7.09
C SER A 23 13.86 1.13 5.94
N THR A 24 14.26 -0.14 6.03
CA THR A 24 13.94 -1.17 5.05
C THR A 24 13.30 -2.41 5.69
N VAL A 25 12.57 -3.19 4.91
CA VAL A 25 11.96 -4.46 5.38
C VAL A 25 13.05 -5.43 5.84
N ASP A 26 14.17 -5.51 5.11
CA ASP A 26 15.29 -6.38 5.46
C ASP A 26 15.98 -5.95 6.76
N GLU A 27 16.05 -4.64 7.05
CA GLU A 27 16.53 -4.14 8.35
C GLU A 27 15.60 -4.58 9.48
N VAL A 28 14.29 -4.50 9.32
CA VAL A 28 13.34 -5.00 10.34
C VAL A 28 13.53 -6.50 10.56
N ILE A 29 13.70 -7.29 9.50
CA ILE A 29 13.96 -8.74 9.60
C ILE A 29 15.30 -9.00 10.28
N ALA A 30 16.33 -8.19 10.01
CA ALA A 30 17.62 -8.26 10.67
C ALA A 30 17.55 -7.93 12.17
N MET A 31 16.55 -7.18 12.62
CA MET A 31 16.31 -6.92 14.04
C MET A 31 15.62 -8.09 14.76
N VAL A 32 14.97 -9.00 14.04
CA VAL A 32 14.44 -10.23 14.64
C VAL A 32 15.61 -11.06 15.17
N PRO A 33 15.54 -11.58 16.41
CA PRO A 33 16.56 -12.45 16.97
C PRO A 33 16.87 -13.65 16.06
N GLN A 34 18.15 -13.98 15.95
CA GLN A 34 18.67 -14.94 14.97
C GLN A 34 17.94 -16.29 14.99
N ASP A 35 17.62 -16.79 16.19
CA ASP A 35 16.95 -18.08 16.39
C ASP A 35 15.52 -18.14 15.84
N TYR A 36 14.89 -16.99 15.62
CA TYR A 36 13.51 -16.87 15.11
C TYR A 36 13.47 -16.29 13.69
N ARG A 37 14.56 -15.66 13.23
CA ARG A 37 14.58 -14.96 11.93
C ARG A 37 14.22 -15.86 10.76
N HIS A 38 14.71 -17.10 10.72
CA HIS A 38 14.46 -18.00 9.59
C HIS A 38 12.99 -18.45 9.48
N VAL A 39 12.24 -18.54 10.60
CA VAL A 39 10.80 -18.86 10.56
C VAL A 39 9.93 -17.62 10.32
N LEU A 40 10.42 -16.42 10.65
CA LEU A 40 9.66 -15.17 10.52
C LEU A 40 9.99 -14.36 9.26
N ALA A 41 11.15 -14.56 8.62
CA ALA A 41 11.60 -13.73 7.51
C ALA A 41 10.59 -13.73 6.34
N GLU A 42 10.14 -14.90 5.90
CA GLU A 42 9.21 -15.00 4.78
C GLU A 42 7.79 -14.51 5.15
N PRO A 43 7.21 -14.89 6.31
CA PRO A 43 5.95 -14.29 6.77
C PRO A 43 5.97 -12.76 6.82
N LEU A 44 7.06 -12.16 7.33
CA LEU A 44 7.21 -10.71 7.41
C LEU A 44 7.33 -10.04 6.02
N LYS A 45 7.98 -10.70 5.06
CA LYS A 45 7.94 -10.26 3.64
C LYS A 45 6.54 -10.36 3.05
N GLY A 46 5.77 -11.37 3.46
CA GLY A 46 4.35 -11.51 3.15
C GLY A 46 3.53 -10.29 3.59
N VAL A 47 3.78 -9.76 4.79
CA VAL A 47 3.15 -8.53 5.28
C VAL A 47 3.45 -7.34 4.34
N ALA A 48 4.71 -7.18 3.94
CA ALA A 48 5.11 -6.12 3.00
C ALA A 48 4.40 -6.23 1.64
N SER A 49 4.23 -7.46 1.15
CA SER A 49 3.50 -7.76 -0.08
C SER A 49 2.01 -7.39 0.04
N THR A 50 1.36 -7.78 1.14
CA THR A 50 -0.05 -7.44 1.42
C THR A 50 -0.25 -5.93 1.55
N ALA A 51 0.64 -5.23 2.26
CA ALA A 51 0.62 -3.77 2.37
C ALA A 51 0.76 -3.10 0.98
N THR A 52 1.67 -3.59 0.13
CA THR A 52 1.83 -3.08 -1.24
C THR A 52 0.56 -3.29 -2.07
N LYS A 53 -0.08 -4.47 -1.98
CA LYS A 53 -1.36 -4.75 -2.65
C LYS A 53 -2.46 -3.80 -2.17
N LEU A 54 -2.55 -3.53 -0.87
CA LEU A 54 -3.52 -2.60 -0.29
C LEU A 54 -3.36 -1.19 -0.87
N LEU A 55 -2.14 -0.68 -0.94
CA LEU A 55 -1.86 0.65 -1.49
C LEU A 55 -2.22 0.74 -2.98
N ASN A 56 -1.86 -0.28 -3.77
CA ASN A 56 -2.24 -0.36 -5.18
C ASN A 56 -3.77 -0.42 -5.38
N ALA A 57 -4.48 -1.16 -4.51
CA ALA A 57 -5.93 -1.24 -4.54
C ALA A 57 -6.57 0.11 -4.20
N ARG A 58 -6.07 0.83 -3.18
CA ARG A 58 -6.50 2.19 -2.81
C ARG A 58 -6.26 3.20 -3.94
N ALA A 59 -5.10 3.15 -4.58
CA ALA A 59 -4.77 4.02 -5.71
C ALA A 59 -5.72 3.77 -6.90
N THR A 60 -6.03 2.50 -7.18
CA THR A 60 -6.98 2.11 -8.23
C THR A 60 -8.40 2.61 -7.92
N LEU A 61 -8.84 2.41 -6.67
CA LEU A 61 -10.14 2.88 -6.20
C LEU A 61 -10.27 4.40 -6.36
N SER A 62 -9.27 5.16 -5.88
CA SER A 62 -9.24 6.62 -6.00
C SER A 62 -9.33 7.07 -7.46
N LYS A 63 -8.61 6.39 -8.37
CA LYS A 63 -8.68 6.67 -9.81
C LYS A 63 -10.08 6.43 -10.38
N TRP A 64 -10.75 5.34 -10.00
CA TRP A 64 -12.09 5.02 -10.49
C TRP A 64 -13.16 5.95 -9.92
N GLU A 65 -13.03 6.35 -8.66
CA GLU A 65 -13.87 7.40 -8.05
C GLU A 65 -13.67 8.75 -8.75
N GLY A 66 -12.44 9.08 -9.15
CA GLY A 66 -12.14 10.25 -9.98
C GLY A 66 -12.81 10.19 -11.36
N HIS A 67 -12.79 9.02 -12.02
CA HIS A 67 -13.53 8.83 -13.28
C HIS A 67 -15.03 9.08 -13.10
N LYS A 68 -15.62 8.50 -12.06
CA LYS A 68 -17.04 8.68 -11.72
C LYS A 68 -17.38 10.15 -11.47
N ALA A 69 -16.55 10.86 -10.69
CA ALA A 69 -16.76 12.29 -10.41
C ALA A 69 -16.69 13.16 -11.67
N ASN A 70 -15.82 12.81 -12.62
CA ASN A 70 -15.66 13.54 -13.88
C ASN A 70 -16.65 13.12 -14.97
N GLY A 71 -17.57 12.18 -14.72
CA GLY A 71 -18.46 11.62 -15.73
C GLY A 71 -17.74 10.87 -16.86
N THR A 72 -16.55 10.32 -16.57
CA THR A 72 -15.74 9.55 -17.52
C THR A 72 -15.62 8.09 -17.07
N PHE A 73 -15.10 7.22 -17.94
CA PHE A 73 -14.97 5.79 -17.64
C PHE A 73 -13.51 5.32 -17.74
N PRO A 74 -13.07 4.40 -16.87
CA PRO A 74 -11.78 3.73 -17.02
C PRO A 74 -11.68 2.94 -18.34
N PRO A 75 -10.47 2.75 -18.90
CA PRO A 75 -10.29 2.10 -20.21
C PRO A 75 -10.88 0.68 -20.32
N HIS A 76 -10.91 -0.08 -19.24
CA HIS A 76 -11.45 -1.45 -19.24
C HIS A 76 -12.98 -1.52 -19.26
N ILE A 77 -13.67 -0.40 -18.98
CA ILE A 77 -15.14 -0.29 -19.00
C ILE A 77 -15.61 0.30 -20.33
N VAL A 78 -14.79 1.12 -20.99
CA VAL A 78 -15.15 1.79 -22.24
C VAL A 78 -15.38 0.75 -23.35
N VAL A 79 -16.64 0.53 -23.71
CA VAL A 79 -17.08 -0.29 -24.84
C VAL A 79 -17.79 0.60 -25.85
N LYS A 80 -17.58 0.36 -27.15
CA LYS A 80 -18.27 1.12 -28.21
C LYS A 80 -19.78 0.83 -28.19
N LEU A 81 -20.58 1.87 -28.40
CA LEU A 81 -22.02 1.73 -28.61
C LEU A 81 -22.28 0.77 -29.78
N PRO A 82 -23.10 -0.29 -29.60
CA PRO A 82 -23.51 -1.15 -30.70
C PRO A 82 -24.19 -0.34 -31.81
N ASN A 83 -23.68 -0.47 -33.05
CA ASN A 83 -24.23 0.24 -34.20
C ASN A 83 -25.27 -0.63 -34.92
N VAL A 84 -26.55 -0.28 -34.77
CA VAL A 84 -27.64 -0.93 -35.50
C VAL A 84 -27.78 -0.29 -36.88
N GLN A 85 -27.56 -1.08 -37.93
CA GLN A 85 -27.71 -0.61 -39.30
C GLN A 85 -29.18 -0.47 -39.66
N THR A 86 -29.67 0.77 -39.69
CA THR A 86 -31.00 1.12 -40.18
C THR A 86 -30.92 1.76 -41.57
N THR A 87 -32.00 1.63 -42.36
CA THR A 87 -32.15 2.32 -43.63
C THR A 87 -32.13 3.84 -43.41
N LYS A 88 -31.64 4.60 -44.40
CA LYS A 88 -31.48 6.06 -44.28
C LYS A 88 -32.79 6.78 -43.92
N GLY A 89 -33.88 6.44 -44.61
CA GLY A 89 -35.19 7.05 -44.36
C GLY A 89 -35.75 6.74 -42.97
N PHE A 90 -35.50 5.54 -42.44
CA PHE A 90 -35.90 5.21 -41.07
C PHE A 90 -35.02 5.90 -40.03
N ARG A 91 -33.71 6.03 -40.28
CA ARG A 91 -32.77 6.70 -39.36
C ARG A 91 -33.14 8.16 -39.09
N GLU A 92 -33.67 8.84 -40.12
CA GLU A 92 -34.10 10.23 -40.05
C GLU A 92 -35.55 10.39 -39.54
N SER A 93 -36.30 9.28 -39.40
CA SER A 93 -37.65 9.30 -38.86
C SER A 93 -37.66 9.50 -37.34
N ARG A 94 -38.81 9.91 -36.81
CA ARG A 94 -39.01 10.08 -35.36
C ARG A 94 -38.74 8.78 -34.60
N GLU A 95 -39.16 7.65 -35.16
CA GLU A 95 -38.98 6.31 -34.60
C GLU A 95 -37.49 5.91 -34.60
N GLY A 96 -36.76 6.17 -35.69
CA GLY A 96 -35.32 5.88 -35.76
C GLY A 96 -34.50 6.72 -34.79
N LEU A 97 -34.81 8.00 -34.64
CA LEU A 97 -34.19 8.88 -33.64
C LEU A 97 -34.47 8.39 -32.21
N ALA A 98 -35.72 8.02 -31.91
CA ALA A 98 -36.10 7.47 -30.61
C ALA A 98 -35.38 6.14 -30.31
N CYS A 99 -35.24 5.26 -31.30
CA CYS A 99 -34.49 4.02 -31.17
C CYS A 99 -33.02 4.29 -30.83
N ARG A 100 -32.35 5.19 -31.56
CA ARG A 100 -30.96 5.58 -31.29
C ARG A 100 -30.79 6.16 -29.88
N ALA A 101 -31.70 7.05 -29.46
CA ALA A 101 -31.67 7.63 -28.13
C ALA A 101 -31.81 6.55 -27.04
N ASN A 102 -32.68 5.56 -27.23
CA ASN A 102 -32.84 4.44 -26.31
C ASN A 102 -31.58 3.56 -26.24
N PHE A 103 -30.92 3.29 -27.37
CA PHE A 103 -29.64 2.59 -27.38
C PHE A 103 -28.54 3.34 -26.63
N THR A 104 -28.40 4.65 -26.85
CA THR A 104 -27.46 5.49 -26.11
C THR A 104 -27.77 5.48 -24.62
N GLN A 105 -29.04 5.66 -24.23
CA GLN A 105 -29.44 5.63 -22.82
C GLN A 105 -29.10 4.29 -22.13
N LYS A 106 -29.38 3.17 -22.79
CA LYS A 106 -29.07 1.83 -22.26
C LYS A 106 -27.57 1.59 -22.15
N HIS A 107 -26.80 2.10 -23.11
CA HIS A 107 -25.35 1.99 -23.11
C HIS A 107 -24.72 2.83 -21.99
N ASP A 108 -25.16 4.07 -21.81
CA ASP A 108 -24.71 4.93 -20.71
C ASP A 108 -25.05 4.31 -19.35
N ALA A 109 -26.27 3.76 -19.21
CA ALA A 109 -26.69 3.04 -18.01
C ALA A 109 -25.83 1.80 -17.73
N TYR A 110 -25.48 1.03 -18.77
CA TYR A 110 -24.59 -0.12 -18.67
C TYR A 110 -23.19 0.28 -18.19
N LEU A 111 -22.57 1.29 -18.82
CA LEU A 111 -21.25 1.78 -18.43
C LEU A 111 -21.25 2.29 -16.98
N GLY A 112 -22.31 3.03 -16.59
CA GLY A 112 -22.51 3.51 -15.23
C GLY A 112 -22.63 2.38 -14.21
N ALA A 113 -23.41 1.34 -14.52
CA ALA A 113 -23.55 0.16 -13.67
C ALA A 113 -22.20 -0.57 -13.50
N CYS A 114 -21.49 -0.85 -14.59
CA CYS A 114 -20.18 -1.50 -14.54
C CYS A 114 -19.17 -0.71 -13.70
N LEU A 115 -19.15 0.62 -13.80
CA LEU A 115 -18.26 1.46 -12.98
C LEU A 115 -18.63 1.40 -11.49
N ASN A 116 -19.93 1.43 -11.16
CA ASN A 116 -20.39 1.31 -9.78
C ASN A 116 -20.02 -0.05 -9.17
N ASP A 117 -20.26 -1.13 -9.89
CA ASP A 117 -19.95 -2.50 -9.44
C ASP A 117 -18.44 -2.70 -9.28
N SER A 118 -17.65 -2.15 -10.21
CA SER A 118 -16.18 -2.16 -10.13
C SER A 118 -15.68 -1.42 -8.90
N ILE A 119 -16.22 -0.23 -8.61
CA ILE A 119 -15.90 0.54 -7.41
C ILE A 119 -16.28 -0.24 -6.15
N SER A 120 -17.47 -0.82 -6.10
CA SER A 120 -17.92 -1.63 -4.96
C SER A 120 -16.98 -2.80 -4.70
N THR A 121 -16.70 -3.59 -5.74
CA THR A 121 -15.78 -4.73 -5.68
C THR A 121 -14.40 -4.32 -5.17
N LYS A 122 -13.89 -3.17 -5.66
CA LYS A 122 -12.58 -2.66 -5.23
C LYS A 122 -12.60 -2.16 -3.78
N LYS A 123 -13.72 -1.61 -3.29
CA LYS A 123 -13.89 -1.27 -1.86
C LYS A 123 -13.87 -2.52 -0.97
N ASP A 124 -14.50 -3.59 -1.41
CA ASP A 124 -14.48 -4.87 -0.70
C ASP A 124 -13.07 -5.47 -0.65
N GLU A 125 -12.34 -5.42 -1.76
CA GLU A 125 -10.93 -5.83 -1.84
C GLU A 125 -10.04 -5.02 -0.89
N VAL A 126 -10.20 -3.68 -0.86
CA VAL A 126 -9.49 -2.81 0.09
C VAL A 126 -9.81 -3.22 1.53
N SER A 127 -11.08 -3.45 1.85
CA SER A 127 -11.52 -3.86 3.19
C SER A 127 -11.00 -5.24 3.58
N PHE A 128 -10.89 -6.16 2.62
CA PHE A 128 -10.27 -7.48 2.82
C PHE A 128 -8.79 -7.35 3.17
N LEU A 129 -8.02 -6.59 2.37
CA LEU A 129 -6.59 -6.39 2.59
C LEU A 129 -6.31 -5.61 3.89
N GLN A 130 -7.14 -4.63 4.25
CA GLN A 130 -7.04 -3.92 5.53
C GLN A 130 -7.22 -4.85 6.72
N ARG A 131 -8.22 -5.74 6.67
CA ARG A 131 -8.48 -6.71 7.74
C ARG A 131 -7.30 -7.66 7.95
N ALA A 132 -6.63 -8.07 6.87
CA ALA A 132 -5.44 -8.92 6.95
C ALA A 132 -4.23 -8.23 7.63
N LEU A 133 -4.21 -6.89 7.66
CA LEU A 133 -3.13 -6.11 8.28
C LEU A 133 -3.49 -5.59 9.68
N LEU A 134 -4.62 -6.01 10.25
CA LEU A 134 -4.98 -5.67 11.62
C LEU A 134 -4.03 -6.37 12.61
N PRO A 135 -3.68 -5.72 13.74
CA PRO A 135 -2.83 -6.30 14.78
C PRO A 135 -3.24 -7.70 15.21
N GLU A 136 -4.54 -7.90 15.45
CA GLU A 136 -5.10 -9.17 15.91
C GLU A 136 -4.97 -10.24 14.82
N ALA A 137 -5.26 -9.90 13.56
CA ALA A 137 -5.15 -10.83 12.44
C ALA A 137 -3.70 -11.31 12.27
N LEU A 138 -2.75 -10.37 12.24
CA LEU A 138 -1.31 -10.65 12.11
C LEU A 138 -0.79 -11.49 13.29
N PHE A 139 -1.21 -11.17 14.52
CA PHE A 139 -0.82 -11.93 15.69
C PHE A 139 -1.35 -13.38 15.61
N GLN A 140 -2.64 -13.57 15.28
CA GLN A 140 -3.19 -14.92 15.13
C GLN A 140 -2.53 -15.69 14.01
N GLU A 141 -2.20 -15.03 12.89
CA GLU A 141 -1.56 -15.64 11.74
C GLU A 141 -0.16 -16.17 12.09
N PHE A 142 0.68 -15.42 12.82
CA PHE A 142 2.09 -15.79 12.98
C PHE A 142 2.48 -16.34 14.36
N LYS A 143 1.66 -16.17 15.41
CA LYS A 143 2.01 -16.62 16.78
C LYS A 143 2.43 -18.10 16.85
N HIS A 144 1.81 -18.94 16.04
CA HIS A 144 2.05 -20.39 16.06
C HIS A 144 3.46 -20.75 15.57
N LEU A 145 4.02 -19.97 14.64
CA LEU A 145 5.40 -20.14 14.15
C LEU A 145 6.41 -19.85 15.26
N ILE A 146 6.17 -18.80 16.04
CA ILE A 146 7.02 -18.43 17.18
C ILE A 146 6.92 -19.47 18.28
N VAL A 147 5.70 -19.91 18.62
CA VAL A 147 5.47 -20.92 19.66
C VAL A 147 6.15 -22.24 19.32
N ALA A 148 6.01 -22.70 18.07
CA ALA A 148 6.67 -23.93 17.60
C ALA A 148 8.20 -23.79 17.69
N ARG A 149 8.75 -22.69 17.15
CA ARG A 149 10.20 -22.45 17.20
C ARG A 149 10.72 -22.29 18.62
N HIS A 150 9.92 -21.67 19.49
CA HIS A 150 10.27 -21.49 20.89
C HIS A 150 10.45 -22.84 21.60
N GLN A 151 9.56 -23.80 21.36
CA GLN A 151 9.67 -25.15 21.91
C GLN A 151 10.94 -25.85 21.44
N GLU A 152 11.30 -25.72 20.16
CA GLU A 152 12.54 -26.28 19.62
C GLU A 152 13.78 -25.68 20.30
N VAL A 153 13.84 -24.34 20.39
CA VAL A 153 14.97 -23.63 21.01
C VAL A 153 15.10 -24.03 22.48
N LYS A 154 13.99 -24.12 23.24
CA LYS A 154 14.01 -24.58 24.63
C LYS A 154 14.58 -25.99 24.79
N ALA A 155 14.23 -26.89 23.87
CA ALA A 155 14.68 -28.28 23.95
C ALA A 155 16.21 -28.39 23.75
N VAL A 156 16.78 -27.59 22.85
CA VAL A 156 18.20 -27.71 22.46
C VAL A 156 19.16 -26.80 23.25
N SER A 157 18.64 -25.79 23.96
CA SER A 157 19.46 -24.74 24.60
C SER A 157 19.67 -24.93 26.11
N LYS A 158 19.45 -26.12 26.66
CA LYS A 158 19.59 -26.40 28.09
C LYS A 158 21.00 -26.05 28.60
N ILE A 159 21.08 -25.59 29.85
CA ILE A 159 22.33 -25.18 30.50
C ILE A 159 22.75 -26.26 31.50
N PRO A 160 24.04 -26.63 31.56
CA PRO A 160 24.52 -27.59 32.54
C PRO A 160 24.50 -27.00 33.96
N VAL A 161 24.02 -27.79 34.92
CA VAL A 161 24.07 -27.47 36.34
C VAL A 161 25.26 -28.20 36.95
N PHE A 162 26.09 -27.47 37.69
CA PHE A 162 27.25 -28.01 38.36
C PHE A 162 27.07 -27.94 39.88
N SER A 163 27.62 -28.94 40.57
CA SER A 163 27.78 -28.90 42.03
C SER A 163 29.27 -29.05 42.39
N MET A 164 29.64 -28.58 43.58
CA MET A 164 30.96 -28.83 44.14
C MET A 164 30.86 -29.91 45.21
N ASP A 165 31.58 -31.01 45.01
CA ASP A 165 31.77 -32.06 46.01
C ASP A 165 33.27 -32.25 46.22
N GLY A 166 33.74 -32.13 47.47
CA GLY A 166 35.16 -32.29 47.82
C GLY A 166 36.16 -31.33 47.15
N GLY A 167 35.70 -30.29 46.43
CA GLY A 167 36.55 -29.37 45.67
C GLY A 167 36.63 -29.64 44.16
N GLU A 168 35.97 -30.69 43.66
CA GLU A 168 35.82 -30.97 42.24
C GLU A 168 34.45 -30.51 41.71
N VAL A 169 34.43 -29.95 40.49
CA VAL A 169 33.21 -29.51 39.81
C VAL A 169 32.59 -30.70 39.09
N MET A 170 31.43 -31.17 39.56
CA MET A 170 30.69 -32.28 38.94
C MET A 170 29.44 -31.79 38.23
N LEU A 171 29.22 -32.26 37.00
CA LEU A 171 27.98 -32.05 36.24
C LEU A 171 26.85 -32.83 36.91
N THR A 172 25.86 -32.14 37.46
CA THR A 172 24.72 -32.74 38.18
C THR A 172 23.45 -32.82 37.35
N GLY A 173 23.34 -32.05 36.28
CA GLY A 173 22.16 -32.10 35.43
C GLY A 173 22.10 -31.01 34.38
N TRP A 174 20.91 -30.83 33.81
CA TRP A 174 20.60 -29.83 32.81
C TRP A 174 19.32 -29.10 33.19
N GLU A 175 19.36 -27.77 33.17
CA GLU A 175 18.20 -26.92 33.45
C GLU A 175 17.73 -26.15 32.22
N GLU A 176 16.51 -25.61 32.29
CA GLU A 176 15.99 -24.74 31.23
C GLU A 176 16.77 -23.43 31.17
N ASN A 177 17.10 -23.02 29.96
CA ASN A 177 17.71 -21.73 29.70
C ASN A 177 16.69 -20.60 29.82
N GLN A 178 16.74 -19.88 30.94
CA GLN A 178 15.84 -18.75 31.20
C GLN A 178 16.00 -17.62 30.19
N ALA A 179 17.20 -17.44 29.60
CA ALA A 179 17.40 -16.44 28.55
C ALA A 179 16.66 -16.83 27.26
N ALA A 180 16.67 -18.11 26.89
CA ALA A 180 15.90 -18.62 25.75
C ALA A 180 14.38 -18.49 25.99
N ASN A 181 13.91 -18.77 27.21
CA ASN A 181 12.52 -18.54 27.64
C ASN A 181 12.10 -17.08 27.48
N LYS A 182 12.93 -16.16 27.98
CA LYS A 182 12.68 -14.71 27.89
C LYS A 182 12.64 -14.24 26.43
N LEU A 183 13.62 -14.66 25.62
CA LEU A 183 13.73 -14.23 24.23
C LEU A 183 12.50 -14.64 23.40
N GLY A 184 11.99 -15.86 23.57
CA GLY A 184 10.78 -16.29 22.86
C GLY A 184 9.54 -15.50 23.25
N THR A 185 9.42 -15.15 24.54
CA THR A 185 8.35 -14.28 25.01
C THR A 185 8.45 -12.89 24.41
N GLU A 186 9.64 -12.30 24.38
CA GLU A 186 9.90 -10.99 23.78
C GLU A 186 9.55 -10.98 22.28
N VAL A 187 9.99 -12.00 21.53
CA VAL A 187 9.69 -12.12 20.09
C VAL A 187 8.18 -12.23 19.85
N LEU A 188 7.46 -12.96 20.71
CA LEU A 188 6.00 -13.06 20.62
C LEU A 188 5.32 -11.72 20.91
N THR A 189 5.75 -11.00 21.96
CA THR A 189 5.23 -9.67 22.31
C THR A 189 5.48 -8.65 21.20
N ASP A 190 6.64 -8.72 20.54
CA ASP A 190 7.03 -7.75 19.51
C ASP A 190 6.51 -8.09 18.12
N LEU A 191 5.89 -9.25 17.92
CA LEU A 191 5.44 -9.74 16.61
C LEU A 191 4.70 -8.66 15.80
N VAL A 192 3.72 -8.01 16.45
CA VAL A 192 2.91 -6.97 15.82
C VAL A 192 3.73 -5.72 15.52
N VAL A 193 4.74 -5.41 16.34
CA VAL A 193 5.61 -4.24 16.14
C VAL A 193 6.49 -4.41 14.90
N TYR A 194 7.05 -5.61 14.68
CA TYR A 194 7.76 -5.93 13.42
C TYR A 194 6.84 -5.70 12.21
N CYS A 195 5.62 -6.25 12.27
CA CYS A 195 4.65 -6.13 11.17
C CYS A 195 4.25 -4.66 10.93
N HIS A 196 3.94 -3.92 11.99
CA HIS A 196 3.55 -2.52 11.89
C HIS A 196 4.67 -1.67 11.27
N ARG A 197 5.92 -1.88 11.70
CA ARG A 197 7.05 -1.15 11.12
C ARG A 197 7.21 -1.43 9.63
N ILE A 198 7.05 -2.67 9.21
CA ILE A 198 7.06 -3.05 7.78
C ILE A 198 5.96 -2.33 7.00
N ILE A 199 4.74 -2.30 7.55
CA ILE A 199 3.62 -1.57 6.94
C ILE A 199 3.98 -0.09 6.79
N SER A 200 4.49 0.56 7.84
CA SER A 200 4.89 1.97 7.80
C SER A 200 5.99 2.26 6.76
N ILE A 201 6.97 1.37 6.61
CA ILE A 201 8.02 1.51 5.57
C ILE A 201 7.41 1.45 4.18
N VAL A 202 6.49 0.51 3.94
CA VAL A 202 5.81 0.37 2.64
C VAL A 202 4.94 1.59 2.32
N GLU A 203 4.19 2.08 3.31
CA GLU A 203 3.38 3.31 3.19
C GLU A 203 4.25 4.55 2.91
N ALA A 204 5.37 4.70 3.63
CA ALA A 204 6.30 5.81 3.40
C ALA A 204 6.90 5.77 1.98
N ARG A 205 7.26 4.58 1.49
CA ARG A 205 7.77 4.43 0.11
C ARG A 205 6.72 4.85 -0.91
N ASP A 206 5.48 4.40 -0.76
CA ASP A 206 4.39 4.76 -1.68
C ASP A 206 4.10 6.27 -1.67
N GLN A 207 4.12 6.92 -0.51
CA GLN A 207 3.96 8.38 -0.40
C GLN A 207 5.08 9.13 -1.14
N ILE A 208 6.33 8.67 -1.00
CA ILE A 208 7.47 9.25 -1.72
C ILE A 208 7.29 9.09 -3.23
N GLU A 209 6.87 7.90 -3.69
CA GLU A 209 6.61 7.65 -5.12
C GLU A 209 5.45 8.47 -5.67
N ALA A 210 4.35 8.59 -4.92
CA ALA A 210 3.20 9.43 -5.27
C ALA A 210 3.61 10.90 -5.38
N SER A 211 4.40 11.42 -4.43
CA SER A 211 4.94 12.78 -4.47
C SER A 211 5.84 13.02 -5.69
N LYS A 212 6.72 12.05 -6.02
CA LYS A 212 7.55 12.11 -7.23
C LYS A 212 6.70 12.14 -8.50
N LYS A 213 5.67 11.29 -8.59
CA LYS A 213 4.74 11.27 -9.74
C LYS A 213 3.99 12.60 -9.87
N ALA A 214 3.46 13.14 -8.77
CA ALA A 214 2.76 14.43 -8.76
C ALA A 214 3.67 15.57 -9.24
N LYS A 215 4.92 15.63 -8.77
CA LYS A 215 5.91 16.63 -9.23
C LYS A 215 6.19 16.50 -10.73
N LYS A 216 6.36 15.28 -11.25
CA LYS A 216 6.55 15.05 -12.70
C LYS A 216 5.37 15.54 -13.53
N VAL A 217 4.14 15.26 -13.09
CA VAL A 217 2.92 15.74 -13.76
C VAL A 217 2.84 17.27 -13.74
N ALA A 218 3.18 17.90 -12.61
CA ALA A 218 3.20 19.36 -12.50
C ALA A 218 4.22 20.01 -13.46
N VAL A 219 5.43 19.43 -13.56
CA VAL A 219 6.47 19.92 -14.49
C VAL A 219 6.02 19.75 -15.95
N ALA A 220 5.45 18.60 -16.31
CA ALA A 220 4.95 18.37 -17.66
C ALA A 220 3.86 19.38 -18.04
N LYS A 221 2.90 19.60 -17.13
CA LYS A 221 1.83 20.59 -17.35
C LYS A 221 2.38 22.01 -17.49
N ALA A 222 3.40 22.39 -16.70
CA ALA A 222 4.04 23.70 -16.80
C ALA A 222 4.74 23.88 -18.15
N ALA A 223 5.49 22.86 -18.61
CA ALA A 223 6.14 22.88 -19.91
C ALA A 223 5.13 22.95 -21.06
N ASP A 224 4.01 22.21 -20.99
CA ASP A 224 2.94 22.28 -21.99
C ASP A 224 2.33 23.68 -22.06
N THR A 225 2.12 24.36 -20.92
CA THR A 225 1.65 25.75 -20.92
C THR A 225 2.67 26.73 -21.49
N GLU A 226 3.95 26.59 -21.18
CA GLU A 226 5.00 27.45 -21.74
C GLU A 226 5.12 27.29 -23.26
N MET A 227 5.04 26.05 -23.76
CA MET A 227 5.02 25.78 -25.20
C MET A 227 3.74 26.29 -25.88
N ALA A 228 2.58 26.20 -25.21
CA ALA A 228 1.34 26.77 -25.71
C ALA A 228 1.41 28.31 -25.79
N ASP A 229 2.11 28.97 -24.86
CA ASP A 229 2.34 30.42 -24.91
C ASP A 229 3.35 30.82 -26.00
N LEU A 230 4.39 30.02 -26.24
CA LEU A 230 5.37 30.24 -27.33
C LEU A 230 4.79 30.00 -28.73
N THR A 231 3.69 29.26 -28.84
CA THR A 231 3.01 28.97 -30.12
C THR A 231 1.81 29.89 -30.40
N LYS A 232 1.52 30.86 -29.51
CA LYS A 232 0.58 31.93 -29.83
C LYS A 232 1.16 32.78 -30.97
N PRO A 233 0.45 32.94 -32.11
CA PRO A 233 0.92 33.83 -33.17
C PRO A 233 1.06 35.24 -32.57
N GLY A 234 2.26 35.81 -32.64
CA GLY A 234 2.46 37.22 -32.33
C GLY A 234 1.53 38.08 -33.19
N PRO A 235 1.15 39.29 -32.74
CA PRO A 235 0.30 40.18 -33.52
C PRO A 235 0.91 40.33 -34.92
N SER A 236 0.12 40.02 -35.95
CA SER A 236 0.60 40.12 -37.32
C SER A 236 1.12 41.53 -37.57
N ILE A 237 2.21 41.66 -38.31
CA ILE A 237 2.76 42.98 -38.69
C ILE A 237 1.64 43.86 -39.28
N GLN A 238 0.69 43.27 -40.00
CA GLN A 238 -0.52 43.93 -40.49
C GLN A 238 -1.37 44.55 -39.37
N SER A 239 -1.63 43.82 -38.28
CA SER A 239 -2.38 44.34 -37.12
C SER A 239 -1.64 45.47 -36.37
N LEU A 240 -0.31 45.46 -36.38
CA LEU A 240 0.50 46.53 -35.81
C LEU A 240 0.49 47.78 -36.70
N VAL A 241 0.53 47.59 -38.01
CA VAL A 241 0.41 48.66 -39.01
C VAL A 241 -0.99 49.29 -38.96
N ASP A 242 -2.06 48.49 -38.93
CA ASP A 242 -3.44 48.98 -38.85
C ASP A 242 -3.69 49.76 -37.55
N LYS A 243 -3.08 49.33 -36.44
CA LYS A 243 -3.15 50.03 -35.15
C LYS A 243 -2.36 51.34 -35.13
N ALA A 244 -1.22 51.38 -35.81
CA ALA A 244 -0.42 52.61 -35.95
C ALA A 244 -1.10 53.62 -36.88
N VAL A 245 -1.69 53.16 -37.99
CA VAL A 245 -2.41 54.00 -38.95
C VAL A 245 -3.70 54.56 -38.33
N SER A 246 -4.47 53.75 -37.61
CA SER A 246 -5.68 54.21 -36.92
C SER A 246 -5.40 55.18 -35.76
N ALA A 247 -4.24 55.08 -35.11
CA ALA A 247 -3.81 56.04 -34.09
C ALA A 247 -3.33 57.38 -34.68
N ALA A 248 -2.84 57.39 -35.92
CA ALA A 248 -2.36 58.59 -36.62
C ALA A 248 -3.48 59.38 -37.35
N ILE A 249 -4.67 58.79 -37.49
CA ILE A 249 -5.84 59.40 -38.16
C ILE A 249 -6.80 60.08 -37.15
N LYS A 250 -6.49 60.05 -35.85
CA LYS A 250 -7.15 60.87 -34.82
C LYS A 250 -6.36 62.13 -34.53
#